data_AF-A0A2H0UXD1-F1
#
_entry.id   AF-A0A2H0UXD1-F1
#
_cell.length_a   1.000
_cell.length_b   1.000
_cell.length_c   1.000
_cell.angle_alpha   90.00
_cell.angle_beta   90.00
_cell.angle_gamma   90.00
#
_symmetry.space_group_name_H-M   'P 1'
#
loop_
_entity.id
_entity.type
_entity.pdbx_description
1 polymer ?
#
loop_
_entity_poly.entity_id
_entity_poly.type
_entity_poly.pdbx_seq_one_letter_code
_entity_poly.pdbx_strand_id
1 'polypeptide(L)' 'MKTKMQIKIFNNGLEKFIQSLEKSTIAKTLRTIDLLEKFGYDLKFPHSKKIAKNLLELRIRGRQEIRIF' A
#
# COMPACT_ATOMS: atom_id res chain seq x y z
N MET A 1 11.41 -18.85 6.42
CA MET A 1 10.27 -17.92 6.19
C MET A 1 10.69 -16.53 6.66
N LYS A 2 10.58 -15.48 5.83
CA LYS A 2 10.74 -14.10 6.33
C LYS A 2 9.56 -13.78 7.25
N THR A 3 9.83 -13.21 8.42
CA THR A 3 8.80 -12.73 9.35
C THR A 3 8.00 -11.60 8.69
N LYS A 4 6.67 -11.64 8.80
CA LYS A 4 5.79 -10.57 8.30
C LYS A 4 6.11 -9.25 9.01
N MET A 5 6.18 -8.15 8.25
CA MET A 5 6.38 -6.81 8.79
C MET A 5 5.10 -6.32 9.48
N GLN A 6 5.20 -5.77 10.69
CA GLN A 6 4.06 -5.15 11.35
C GLN A 6 3.72 -3.81 10.66
N ILE A 7 2.45 -3.65 10.27
CA ILE A 7 1.92 -2.40 9.70
C ILE A 7 1.12 -1.66 10.79
N LYS A 8 1.37 -0.36 10.94
CA LYS A 8 0.59 0.55 11.80
C LYS A 8 0.00 1.66 10.95
N ILE A 9 -1.30 1.92 11.11
CA ILE A 9 -2.02 2.98 10.41
C ILE A 9 -2.10 4.19 11.34
N PHE A 10 -1.59 5.34 10.90
CA PHE A 10 -1.58 6.57 11.68
C PHE A 10 -2.79 7.49 11.40
N ASN A 11 -3.49 7.28 10.29
CA ASN A 11 -4.64 8.08 9.90
C ASN A 11 -5.94 7.25 9.97
N ASN A 12 -6.84 7.63 10.88
CA ASN A 12 -8.12 6.96 11.11
C ASN A 12 -9.09 7.08 9.92
N GLY A 13 -8.81 7.97 8.96
CA GLY A 13 -9.58 8.10 7.72
C GLY A 13 -9.20 7.10 6.62
N LEU A 14 -8.10 6.35 6.78
CA LEU A 14 -7.60 5.45 5.72
C LEU A 14 -8.60 4.37 5.35
N GLU A 15 -9.25 3.73 6.33
CA GLU A 15 -10.22 2.67 6.06
C GLU A 15 -11.44 3.20 5.29
N LYS A 16 -11.98 4.36 5.70
CA LYS A 16 -13.09 5.02 5.00
C LYS A 16 -12.70 5.42 3.58
N PHE A 17 -11.47 5.90 3.38
CA PHE A 17 -10.94 6.19 2.05
C PHE A 17 -10.84 4.93 1.19
N ILE A 18 -10.33 3.81 1.72
CA ILE A 18 -10.26 2.56 0.97
C ILE A 18 -11.68 2.07 0.62
N GLN A 19 -12.62 2.14 1.56
CA GLN A 19 -14.01 1.71 1.35
C GLN A 19 -14.77 2.55 0.31
N SER A 20 -14.34 3.79 0.04
CA SER A 20 -14.97 4.64 -0.98
C SER A 20 -14.46 4.40 -2.41
N LEU A 21 -13.44 3.56 -2.58
CA LEU A 21 -12.87 3.23 -3.89
C LEU A 21 -13.79 2.27 -4.68
N GLU A 22 -13.59 2.19 -6.00
CA GLU A 22 -14.23 1.16 -6.80
C GLU A 22 -13.81 -0.23 -6.31
N LYS A 23 -14.73 -1.20 -6.33
CA LYS A 23 -14.49 -2.57 -5.82
C LYS A 23 -13.20 -3.21 -6.34
N SER A 24 -12.87 -2.98 -7.62
CA SER A 24 -11.63 -3.48 -8.23
C SER A 24 -10.37 -2.82 -7.65
N THR A 25 -10.45 -1.54 -7.33
CA THR A 25 -9.38 -0.77 -6.69
C THR A 25 -9.21 -1.18 -5.23
N ILE A 26 -10.31 -1.42 -4.49
CA ILE A 26 -10.26 -1.96 -3.12
C ILE A 26 -9.45 -3.26 -3.08
N ALA A 27 -9.80 -4.21 -3.93
CA ALA A 27 -9.11 -5.51 -3.99
C ALA A 27 -7.61 -5.35 -4.30
N LYS A 28 -7.24 -4.46 -5.22
CA LYS A 28 -5.84 -4.17 -5.54
C LYS A 28 -5.11 -3.48 -4.40
N THR A 29 -5.77 -2.57 -3.68
CA THR A 29 -5.20 -1.89 -2.52
C THR A 29 -4.89 -2.89 -1.42
N LEU A 30 -5.85 -3.74 -1.04
CA LEU A 30 -5.65 -4.79 -0.03
C LEU A 30 -4.53 -5.75 -0.43
N ARG A 31 -4.54 -6.22 -1.69
CA ARG A 31 -3.46 -7.06 -2.25
C ARG A 31 -2.09 -6.39 -2.12
N THR A 32 -2.00 -5.08 -2.36
CA THR A 32 -0.72 -4.35 -2.31
C THR A 32 -0.26 -4.14 -0.87
N ILE A 33 -1.17 -3.97 0.09
CA ILE A 33 -0.88 -3.97 1.53
C ILE A 33 -0.35 -5.34 1.97
N ASP A 34 -0.93 -6.45 1.51
CA ASP A 34 -0.40 -7.80 1.78
C ASP A 34 1.04 -7.98 1.26
N LEU A 35 1.34 -7.42 0.08
CA LEU A 35 2.69 -7.42 -0.47
C LEU A 35 3.64 -6.60 0.40
N LEU A 36 3.20 -5.44 0.89
CA LEU A 36 3.98 -4.62 1.81
C LEU A 36 4.26 -5.38 3.12
N GLU A 37 3.28 -6.09 3.68
CA GLU A 37 3.46 -6.90 4.88
C GLU A 37 4.49 -8.03 4.66
N LYS A 38 4.48 -8.65 3.46
CA LYS A 38 5.37 -9.76 3.10
C LYS A 38 6.80 -9.33 2.77
N PHE A 39 6.96 -8.22 2.05
CA PHE A 39 8.25 -7.78 1.51
C PHE A 39 8.85 -6.59 2.25
N GLY A 40 8.06 -5.89 3.07
CA GLY A 40 8.50 -4.69 3.78
C GLY A 40 9.03 -3.60 2.85
N TYR A 41 10.06 -2.90 3.30
CA TYR A 41 10.73 -1.85 2.51
C TYR A 41 11.46 -2.39 1.27
N ASP A 42 11.66 -3.71 1.14
CA ASP A 42 12.21 -4.34 -0.05
C ASP A 42 11.17 -4.45 -1.18
N LEU A 43 9.90 -4.07 -0.96
CA LEU A 43 8.89 -4.03 -2.01
C LEU A 43 9.33 -3.05 -3.11
N LYS A 44 9.60 -3.57 -4.30
CA LYS A 44 10.16 -2.80 -5.42
C LYS A 44 9.07 -2.26 -6.35
N PHE A 45 9.53 -1.55 -7.38
CA PHE A 45 8.70 -1.19 -8.53
C PHE A 45 8.03 -2.43 -9.15
N PRO A 46 6.77 -2.31 -9.64
CA PRO A 46 5.99 -1.07 -9.72
C PRO A 46 5.23 -0.71 -8.43
N HIS A 47 5.24 -1.56 -7.41
CA HIS A 47 4.35 -1.48 -6.23
C HIS A 47 4.77 -0.49 -5.16
N SER A 48 6.07 -0.21 -5.05
CA SER A 48 6.57 0.82 -4.13
C SER A 48 7.72 1.60 -4.75
N LYS A 49 7.84 2.86 -4.35
CA LYS A 49 8.91 3.77 -4.77
C LYS A 49 9.36 4.60 -3.57
N LYS A 50 10.66 4.69 -3.35
CA LYS A 50 11.23 5.63 -2.37
C LYS A 50 11.04 7.06 -2.86
N ILE A 51 10.48 7.93 -2.01
CA ILE A 51 10.27 9.34 -2.34
C ILE A 51 11.13 10.29 -1.49
N ALA A 52 11.47 9.89 -0.27
CA ALA A 52 12.40 10.63 0.60
C ALA A 52 13.12 9.70 1.59
N LYS A 53 13.90 10.26 2.50
CA LYS A 53 14.52 9.51 3.60
C LYS A 53 13.41 8.94 4.49
N ASN A 54 13.40 7.62 4.65
CA ASN A 54 12.40 6.87 5.43
C ASN A 54 10.94 7.06 4.98
N LEU A 55 10.72 7.46 3.72
CA LEU A 55 9.40 7.64 3.16
C LEU A 55 9.31 6.98 1.79
N LEU A 56 8.35 6.07 1.65
CA LEU A 56 8.06 5.35 0.42
C LEU A 56 6.60 5.59 0.04
N GLU A 57 6.31 5.61 -1.26
CA GLU A 57 4.95 5.55 -1.77
C GLU A 57 4.58 4.10 -2.12
N LEU A 58 3.42 3.64 -1.65
CA LEU A 58 2.76 2.43 -2.12
C LEU A 58 1.88 2.80 -3.32
N ARG A 59 2.05 2.09 -4.44
CA ARG A 59 1.46 2.44 -5.73
C ARG A 59 0.45 1.38 -6.16
N ILE A 60 -0.80 1.77 -6.20
CA ILE A 60 -1.89 0.94 -6.72
C ILE A 60 -2.26 1.49 -8.10
N ARG A 61 -2.18 0.63 -9.12
CA ARG A 61 -2.37 1.00 -10.52
C ARG A 61 -3.66 0.42 -11.11
N GLY A 62 -4.30 1.17 -11.99
CA GLY A 62 -5.54 0.74 -12.64
C GLY A 62 -6.39 1.91 -13.11
N ARG A 63 -7.71 1.71 -13.11
CA ARG A 63 -8.71 2.74 -13.45
C ARG A 63 -8.65 3.92 -12.46
N GLN A 64 -8.45 3.62 -11.18
CA GLN A 64 -8.07 4.61 -10.18
C GLN A 64 -6.60 4.41 -9.80
N GLU A 65 -5.81 5.48 -9.93
CA GLU A 65 -4.41 5.51 -9.49
C GLU A 65 -4.37 6.00 -8.04
N ILE A 66 -3.99 5.12 -7.11
CA ILE A 66 -3.94 5.44 -5.67
C ILE A 66 -2.47 5.42 -5.20
N ARG A 67 -2.16 6.33 -4.27
CA ARG A 67 -0.88 6.42 -3.58
C ARG A 67 -1.13 6.48 -2.07
N ILE A 68 -0.43 5.64 -1.32
CA ILE A 68 -0.42 5.62 0.15
C ILE A 68 1.03 5.84 0.59
N PHE A 69 1.27 6.66 1.61
CA PHE A 69 2.61 7.06 2.06
C PHE A 69 2.81 6.71 3.54
#